data_AF-A0A2G9NS41-F1
#
_entry.id   AF-A0A2G9NS41-F1
#
_cell.length_a   1.000
_cell.length_b   1.000
_cell.length_c   1.000
_cell.angle_alpha   90.00
_cell.angle_beta   90.00
_cell.angle_gamma   90.00
#
_symmetry.space_group_name_H-M   'P 1'
#
loop_
_entity.id
_entity.type
_entity.pdbx_description
1 polymer ?
#
loop_
_entity_poly.entity_id
_entity_poly.type
_entity_poly.pdbx_seq_one_letter_code
_entity_poly.pdbx_strand_id
1 'polypeptide(L)' 'MTEESTILLQKDVIEKLKQAKEYPRQTYNELLNKMAVLFISLKNKKEGNYDQFLHEIQKQKMKELWNNEYDEIWEKI' A
#
# COMPACT_ATOMS: atom_id res chain seq x y z
N MET A 1 23.27 -6.96 -23.66
CA MET A 1 22.14 -7.64 -23.00
C MET A 1 20.87 -6.98 -23.52
N THR A 2 19.88 -7.72 -23.98
CA THR A 2 18.64 -7.12 -24.52
C THR A 2 17.87 -6.48 -23.37
N GLU A 3 17.65 -5.18 -23.43
CA GLU A 3 16.94 -4.38 -22.41
C GLU A 3 15.42 -4.61 -22.43
N GLU A 4 14.93 -5.38 -23.41
CA GLU A 4 13.51 -5.59 -23.65
C GLU A 4 13.16 -7.08 -23.62
N SER A 5 12.00 -7.38 -23.05
CA SER A 5 11.42 -8.72 -23.01
C SER A 5 9.99 -8.69 -23.55
N THR A 6 9.58 -9.77 -24.20
CA THR A 6 8.22 -9.88 -24.75
C THR A 6 7.28 -10.43 -23.69
N ILE A 7 6.22 -9.68 -23.38
CA ILE A 7 5.11 -10.15 -22.54
C ILE A 7 3.91 -10.50 -23.42
N LEU A 8 3.34 -11.68 -23.20
CA LEU A 8 2.09 -12.08 -23.87
C LEU A 8 0.92 -11.61 -23.00
N LEU A 9 0.00 -10.85 -23.59
CA LEU A 9 -1.19 -10.34 -22.90
C LEU A 9 -2.46 -10.82 -23.62
N GLN A 10 -3.51 -11.04 -22.85
CA GLN A 10 -4.83 -11.32 -23.40
C GLN A 10 -5.35 -10.12 -24.20
N LYS A 11 -6.15 -10.38 -25.25
CA LYS A 11 -6.70 -9.33 -26.11
C LYS A 11 -7.51 -8.30 -25.33
N ASP A 12 -8.34 -8.76 -24.39
CA ASP A 12 -9.17 -7.89 -23.56
C ASP A 12 -8.33 -6.94 -22.69
N VAL A 13 -7.16 -7.40 -22.21
CA VAL A 13 -6.22 -6.56 -21.45
C VAL A 13 -5.58 -5.52 -22.36
N ILE A 14 -5.22 -5.88 -23.59
CA ILE A 14 -4.68 -4.94 -24.58
C ILE A 14 -5.71 -3.86 -24.93
N GLU A 15 -6.99 -4.21 -25.06
CA GLU A 15 -8.05 -3.22 -25.30
C GLU A 15 -8.22 -2.25 -24.13
N LYS A 16 -8.18 -2.76 -22.89
CA LYS A 16 -8.18 -1.91 -21.69
C LYS A 16 -6.96 -0.98 -21.66
N LEU A 17 -5.78 -1.48 -21.99
CA LEU A 17 -4.56 -0.67 -22.06
C LEU A 17 -4.63 0.40 -23.16
N LYS A 18 -5.32 0.13 -24.28
CA LYS A 18 -5.56 1.14 -25.32
C LYS A 18 -6.48 2.26 -24.83
N GLN A 19 -7.54 1.91 -24.11
CA GLN A 19 -8.47 2.90 -23.53
C GLN A 19 -7.83 3.71 -22.42
N ALA A 20 -6.91 3.12 -21.65
CA ALA A 20 -6.22 3.77 -20.55
C ALA A 20 -5.11 4.75 -21.01
N LYS A 21 -4.86 4.88 -22.31
CA LYS A 21 -3.87 5.84 -22.82
C LYS A 21 -4.32 7.27 -22.56
N GLU A 22 -3.44 8.08 -21.96
CA GLU A 22 -3.70 9.49 -21.66
C GLU A 22 -3.54 10.38 -22.90
N TYR A 23 -2.67 9.96 -23.83
CA TYR A 23 -2.43 10.66 -25.10
C TYR A 23 -2.20 9.66 -26.25
N PRO A 24 -2.50 10.03 -27.51
CA PRO A 24 -2.49 9.10 -28.64
C PRO A 24 -1.16 8.38 -28.89
N ARG A 25 -0.03 9.05 -28.57
CA ARG A 25 1.34 8.55 -28.81
C ARG A 25 1.97 7.86 -27.60
N GLN A 26 1.23 7.63 -26.53
CA GLN A 26 1.77 6.98 -25.33
C GLN A 26 2.21 5.54 -25.62
N THR A 27 3.42 5.20 -25.17
CA THR A 27 3.95 3.83 -25.28
C THR A 27 3.37 2.96 -24.16
N TYR A 28 3.26 1.65 -24.40
CA TYR A 28 2.79 0.73 -23.35
C TYR A 28 3.79 0.65 -22.20
N ASN A 29 5.09 0.78 -22.45
CA ASN A 29 6.11 0.81 -21.40
C ASN A 29 5.93 2.01 -20.47
N GLU A 30 5.70 3.21 -21.00
CA GLU A 30 5.40 4.40 -20.19
C GLU A 30 4.15 4.21 -19.34
N LEU A 31 3.07 3.72 -19.95
CA LEU A 31 1.80 3.48 -19.27
C LEU A 31 1.94 2.44 -18.15
N LEU A 32 2.56 1.30 -18.45
CA LEU A 32 2.77 0.21 -17.50
C LEU A 32 3.71 0.63 -16.37
N ASN A 33 4.76 1.40 -16.66
CA ASN A 33 5.68 1.91 -15.64
C ASN A 33 4.96 2.87 -14.68
N LYS A 34 4.16 3.81 -15.21
CA LYS A 34 3.35 4.72 -14.39
C LYS A 34 2.38 3.95 -13.49
N MET A 35 1.69 2.96 -14.04
CA MET A 35 0.78 2.09 -13.28
C MET A 35 1.52 1.29 -12.21
N ALA A 36 2.70 0.73 -12.52
CA ALA A 36 3.50 -0.03 -11.59
C ALA A 36 3.98 0.82 -10.40
N VAL A 37 4.47 2.04 -10.66
CA VAL A 37 4.88 2.99 -9.60
C VAL A 37 3.71 3.32 -8.69
N LEU A 38 2.54 3.62 -9.25
CA LEU A 38 1.33 3.89 -8.47
C LEU A 38 0.89 2.66 -7.66
N PHE A 39 0.93 1.47 -8.25
CA PHE A 39 0.55 0.24 -7.57
C PHE A 39 1.51 -0.12 -6.43
N ILE A 40 2.83 0.01 -6.64
CA ILE A 40 3.86 -0.23 -5.62
C ILE A 40 3.72 0.77 -4.48
N SER A 41 3.57 2.06 -4.80
CA SER A 41 3.39 3.09 -3.77
C SER A 41 2.12 2.88 -2.96
N LEU A 42 1.00 2.48 -3.59
CA LEU A 42 -0.23 2.13 -2.87
C LEU A 42 -0.08 0.89 -2.01
N LYS A 43 0.62 -0.14 -2.49
CA LYS A 43 0.90 -1.35 -1.73
C LYS A 43 1.72 -1.03 -0.47
N ASN A 44 2.81 -0.29 -0.63
CA ASN A 44 3.68 0.11 0.47
C ASN A 44 2.95 1.01 1.48
N LYS A 45 2.05 1.89 0.99
CA LYS A 45 1.23 2.74 1.84
C LYS A 45 0.19 1.94 2.64
N LYS A 46 -0.35 0.84 2.11
CA LYS A 46 -1.26 -0.05 2.85
C LYS A 46 -0.55 -0.79 3.98
N GLU A 47 0.67 -1.26 3.74
CA GLU A 47 1.49 -1.89 4.79
C GLU A 47 1.79 -0.90 5.93
N GLY A 48 2.20 0.33 5.61
CA GLY A 48 2.45 1.36 6.63
C GLY A 48 1.21 1.82 7.41
N ASN A 49 0.03 1.85 6.77
CA ASN A 49 -1.20 2.34 7.42
C ASN A 49 -1.86 1.27 8.31
N TYR A 50 -1.68 -0.02 8.00
CA TYR A 50 -2.12 -1.11 8.87
C TYR A 50 -1.30 -1.16 10.17
N ASP A 51 0.03 -1.01 10.07
CA ASP A 51 0.89 -0.93 11.24
C ASP A 51 0.59 0.31 12.09
N GLN A 52 0.35 1.48 11.46
CA GLN A 52 -0.07 2.68 12.20
C GLN A 52 -1.39 2.48 12.94
N PHE A 53 -2.39 1.90 12.28
CA PHE A 53 -3.68 1.59 12.91
C PHE A 53 -3.55 0.58 14.07
N LEU A 54 -2.70 -0.44 13.90
CA LEU A 54 -2.42 -1.41 14.95
C LEU A 54 -1.72 -0.76 16.16
N HIS A 55 -0.74 0.11 15.91
CA HIS A 55 -0.05 0.87 16.95
C HIS A 55 -0.98 1.81 17.72
N GLU A 56 -1.94 2.47 17.06
CA GLU A 56 -2.91 3.33 17.74
C GLU A 56 -3.85 2.54 18.66
N ILE A 57 -4.39 1.40 18.18
CA ILE A 57 -5.22 0.52 19.00
C ILE A 57 -4.44 -0.03 20.20
N GLN A 58 -3.18 -0.43 19.99
CA GLN A 58 -2.33 -0.91 21.07
C GLN A 58 -2.05 0.17 22.11
N LYS A 59 -1.78 1.42 21.69
CA LYS A 59 -1.61 2.55 22.63
C LYS A 59 -2.86 2.81 23.46
N GLN A 60 -4.05 2.76 22.85
CA GLN A 60 -5.31 2.93 23.59
C GLN A 60 -5.50 1.82 24.63
N LYS A 61 -5.28 0.55 24.25
CA LYS A 61 -5.37 -0.58 25.18
C LYS A 61 -4.32 -0.53 26.29
N MET A 62 -3.10 -0.09 25.99
CA MET A 62 -2.06 0.11 27.01
C MET A 62 -2.43 1.22 28.00
N LYS A 63 -3.09 2.29 27.53
CA LYS A 63 -3.59 3.38 28.38
C LYS A 63 -4.82 2.99 29.23
N GLU A 64 -5.53 1.93 28.85
CA GLU A 64 -6.60 1.35 29.68
C GLU A 64 -6.05 0.35 30.71
N LEU A 65 -4.95 -0.33 30.38
CA LEU A 65 -4.24 -1.24 31.28
C LEU A 65 -3.36 -0.51 32.30
N TRP A 66 -2.86 0.69 31.96
CA TRP A 66 -2.06 1.56 32.82
C TRP A 66 -2.83 2.88 33.07
N ASN A 67 -3.15 3.19 34.34
CA ASN A 67 -4.18 4.13 34.85
C ASN A 67 -5.48 3.47 35.31
N ASN A 68 -5.46 2.21 35.73
CA ASN A 68 -6.59 1.62 36.44
C ASN A 68 -6.39 1.79 37.97
N GLU A 69 -7.47 1.68 38.74
CA GLU A 69 -7.42 1.79 40.21
C GLU A 69 -6.48 0.77 40.87
N TYR A 70 -6.12 -0.31 40.15
CA TYR A 70 -5.17 -1.31 40.64
C TYR A 70 -3.72 -0.82 40.59
N ASP A 71 -3.33 0.06 39.64
CA ASP A 71 -1.99 0.66 39.61
C ASP A 71 -1.72 1.50 40.87
N GLU A 72 -2.72 2.24 41.37
CA GLU A 72 -2.59 3.01 42.61
C GLU A 72 -2.40 2.12 43.85
N ILE A 73 -2.89 0.89 43.80
CA ILE A 73 -2.72 -0.10 44.87
C ILE A 73 -1.31 -0.70 44.80
N TRP A 74 -0.78 -0.92 43.59
CA TRP A 74 0.57 -1.45 43.38
C TRP A 74 1.67 -0.42 43.68
N GLU A 75 1.45 0.88 43.46
CA GLU A 75 2.40 1.94 43.85
C GLU A 75 2.41 2.25 45.36
N LYS A 76 1.39 1.80 46.12
CA LYS A 76 1.27 2.04 47.57
C LYS A 76 1.85 0.92 48.46
N ILE A 77 2.39 -0.15 47.87
CA ILE A 77 3.12 -1.23 48.56
C ILE A 77 4.62 -0.98 48.43
#